data_AF-A0A929KDT4-F1
#
_entry.id   AF-A0A929KDT4-F1
#
_cell.length_a   1.000
_cell.length_b   1.000
_cell.length_c   1.000
_cell.angle_alpha   90.00
_cell.angle_beta   90.00
_cell.angle_gamma   90.00
#
_symmetry.space_group_name_H-M   'P 1'
#
loop_
_entity.id
_entity.type
_entity.pdbx_description
1 polymer ?
#
loop_
_entity_poly.entity_id
_entity_poly.type
_entity_poly.pdbx_seq_one_letter_code
_entity_poly.pdbx_strand_id
1 'polypeptide(L)'
;MFFLFVIFCMSSACRRLPNVQGKGEAFLQGVWNQDSVPNAAKLLNYTQHRFKFTCDSFYVDLTTHSKVNYYSDSCFNGGVWKEYAKGVYQVRGDTLFLEGTYTKSNYKQKVSGCYQIGRYVKSFYVKSVEPEQISLESTNNHRTCDLVLKEKITCVPKEL
;
A
#
# COMPACT_ATOMS: atom_id res chain seq x y z
N MET A 1 1.66 -56.01 -13.05
CA MET A 1 2.42 -55.17 -14.00
C MET A 1 1.67 -53.87 -14.35
N PHE A 2 0.37 -53.89 -14.63
CA PHE A 2 -0.43 -52.69 -14.99
C PHE A 2 -0.50 -51.62 -13.87
N PHE A 3 -0.61 -52.03 -12.60
CA PHE A 3 -0.68 -51.12 -11.45
C PHE A 3 0.59 -50.29 -11.20
N LEU A 4 1.77 -50.83 -11.53
CA LEU A 4 3.06 -50.12 -11.40
C LEU A 4 3.20 -48.99 -12.43
N PHE A 5 2.60 -49.15 -13.60
CA PHE A 5 2.65 -48.15 -14.66
C PHE A 5 1.81 -46.91 -14.33
N VAL A 6 0.68 -47.10 -13.63
CA VAL A 6 -0.20 -46.00 -13.19
C VAL A 6 0.50 -45.11 -12.14
N ILE A 7 1.21 -45.71 -11.19
CA ILE A 7 1.94 -44.99 -10.13
C ILE A 7 3.10 -44.14 -10.72
N PHE A 8 3.76 -44.64 -11.77
CA PHE A 8 4.84 -43.90 -12.45
C PHE A 8 4.31 -42.72 -13.29
N CYS A 9 3.11 -42.84 -13.88
CA CYS A 9 2.48 -41.74 -14.61
C CYS A 9 1.98 -40.62 -13.67
N MET A 10 1.55 -40.92 -12.44
CA MET A 10 1.07 -39.89 -11.51
C MET A 10 2.20 -39.09 -10.83
N SER A 11 3.40 -39.66 -10.74
CA SER A 11 4.56 -39.00 -10.12
C SER A 11 5.27 -38.00 -11.04
N SER A 12 5.02 -38.06 -12.36
CA SER A 12 5.57 -37.11 -13.34
C SER A 12 4.68 -35.87 -13.60
N ALA A 13 3.47 -35.83 -13.02
CA ALA A 13 2.50 -34.75 -13.22
C ALA A 13 2.64 -33.56 -12.23
N CYS A 14 3.27 -33.75 -11.06
CA CYS A 14 3.50 -32.67 -10.10
C CYS A 14 4.82 -31.93 -10.41
N ARG A 15 4.74 -30.86 -11.20
CA ARG A 15 5.83 -29.88 -11.31
C ARG A 15 5.55 -28.70 -10.37
N ARG A 16 6.54 -28.31 -9.59
CA ARG A 16 6.45 -27.11 -8.74
C ARG A 16 6.35 -25.89 -9.66
N LEU A 17 5.23 -25.17 -9.58
CA LEU A 17 5.10 -23.90 -10.28
C LEU A 17 6.09 -22.89 -9.68
N PRO A 18 6.72 -22.04 -10.52
CA PRO A 18 7.58 -20.98 -10.02
C PRO A 18 6.77 -20.05 -9.11
N ASN A 19 7.41 -19.60 -8.02
CA ASN A 19 6.82 -18.62 -7.14
C ASN A 19 6.86 -17.26 -7.87
N VAL A 20 5.71 -16.79 -8.35
CA VAL A 20 5.60 -15.53 -9.09
C VAL A 20 4.87 -14.49 -8.26
N GLN A 21 5.21 -13.23 -8.45
CA GLN A 21 4.48 -12.11 -7.85
C GLN A 21 2.98 -12.17 -8.20
N GLY A 22 2.13 -11.82 -7.24
CA GLY A 22 0.71 -11.66 -7.49
C GLY A 22 0.48 -10.54 -8.50
N LYS A 23 -0.54 -10.68 -9.36
CA LYS A 23 -0.86 -9.67 -10.38
C LYS A 23 -1.38 -8.35 -9.78
N GLY A 24 -1.91 -8.42 -8.55
CA GLY A 24 -2.65 -7.34 -7.92
C GLY A 24 -3.94 -7.00 -8.67
N GLU A 25 -4.55 -5.89 -8.29
CA GLU A 25 -5.78 -5.39 -8.92
C GLU A 25 -5.46 -4.41 -10.04
N ALA A 26 -6.11 -4.60 -11.20
CA ALA A 26 -5.84 -3.82 -12.40
C ALA A 26 -6.13 -2.32 -12.20
N PHE A 27 -7.20 -2.00 -11.48
CA PHE A 27 -7.62 -0.62 -11.26
C PHE A 27 -6.69 0.15 -10.32
N LEU A 28 -5.89 -0.54 -9.49
CA LEU A 28 -4.94 0.13 -8.59
C LEU A 28 -3.59 0.39 -9.25
N GLN A 29 -3.25 -0.26 -10.36
CA GLN A 29 -1.90 -0.19 -10.93
C GLN A 29 -1.53 1.23 -11.38
N GLY A 30 -0.63 1.87 -10.63
CA GLY A 30 -0.23 3.25 -10.90
C GLY A 30 0.35 3.99 -9.70
N VAL A 31 0.76 5.23 -9.96
CA VAL A 31 1.09 6.23 -8.95
C VAL A 31 -0.14 7.11 -8.74
N TRP A 32 -0.59 7.19 -7.49
CA TRP A 32 -1.78 7.90 -7.09
C TRP A 32 -1.43 8.94 -6.05
N ASN A 33 -2.04 10.12 -6.15
CA ASN A 33 -1.81 11.19 -5.20
C ASN A 33 -3.12 11.68 -4.59
N GLN A 34 -3.11 11.88 -3.28
CA GLN A 34 -4.16 12.61 -2.58
C GLN A 34 -3.89 14.12 -2.71
N ASP A 35 -4.42 14.72 -3.77
CA ASP A 35 -4.17 16.13 -4.09
C ASP A 35 -4.69 17.09 -3.01
N SER A 36 -5.75 16.72 -2.29
CA SER A 36 -6.30 17.53 -1.21
C SER A 36 -6.88 16.68 -0.07
N VAL A 37 -6.99 17.28 1.12
CA VAL A 37 -7.66 16.69 2.27
C VAL A 37 -8.86 17.57 2.63
N PRO A 38 -10.08 17.01 2.70
CA PRO A 38 -11.26 17.77 3.09
C PRO A 38 -11.05 18.48 4.42
N ASN A 39 -11.39 19.77 4.46
CA ASN A 39 -11.28 20.62 5.65
C ASN A 39 -9.85 20.71 6.26
N ALA A 40 -8.77 20.49 5.49
CA ALA A 40 -7.39 20.55 5.97
C ALA A 40 -7.09 21.75 6.89
N ALA A 41 -7.58 22.95 6.53
CA ALA A 41 -7.38 24.18 7.31
C ALA A 41 -8.00 24.12 8.73
N LYS A 42 -9.06 23.32 8.94
CA LYS A 42 -9.75 23.15 10.22
C LYS A 42 -9.19 21.98 11.05
N LEU A 43 -8.38 21.11 10.45
CA LEU A 43 -7.82 19.95 11.14
C LEU A 43 -6.61 20.33 11.99
N LEU A 44 -6.51 19.74 13.18
CA LEU A 44 -5.30 19.83 14.02
C LEU A 44 -4.16 18.96 13.49
N ASN A 45 -4.51 17.83 12.86
CA ASN A 45 -3.58 16.91 12.25
C ASN A 45 -4.24 16.19 11.05
N TYR A 46 -3.49 16.07 9.95
CA TYR A 46 -3.87 15.28 8.79
C TYR A 46 -2.65 14.74 8.05
N THR A 47 -2.85 13.65 7.29
CA THR A 47 -1.81 13.02 6.48
C THR A 47 -2.30 12.92 5.04
N GLN A 48 -1.48 13.40 4.11
CA GLN A 48 -1.65 13.20 2.68
C GLN A 48 -0.90 11.95 2.24
N HIS A 49 -1.52 11.18 1.35
CA HIS A 49 -0.99 9.91 0.87
C HIS A 49 -0.61 10.03 -0.60
N ARG A 50 0.60 9.57 -0.93
CA ARG A 50 1.00 9.29 -2.31
C ARG A 50 1.31 7.82 -2.42
N PHE A 51 0.44 7.07 -3.10
CA PHE A 51 0.61 5.65 -3.29
C PHE A 51 1.31 5.34 -4.62
N LYS A 52 2.05 4.25 -4.64
CA LYS A 52 2.46 3.56 -5.86
C LYS A 52 2.10 2.09 -5.69
N PHE A 53 1.20 1.61 -6.52
CA PHE A 53 0.86 0.19 -6.61
C PHE A 53 1.50 -0.40 -7.85
N THR A 54 2.14 -1.55 -7.69
CA THR A 54 2.76 -2.28 -8.78
C THR A 54 2.68 -3.77 -8.49
N CYS A 55 2.00 -4.49 -9.37
CA CYS A 55 1.62 -5.88 -9.13
C CYS A 55 0.88 -6.00 -7.80
N ASP A 56 1.31 -6.89 -6.89
CA ASP A 56 0.79 -7.09 -5.54
C ASP A 56 1.41 -6.19 -4.46
N SER A 57 2.34 -5.32 -4.85
CA SER A 57 3.13 -4.52 -3.93
C SER A 57 2.64 -3.07 -3.91
N PHE A 58 2.73 -2.43 -2.74
CA PHE A 58 2.48 -1.01 -2.57
C PHE A 58 3.68 -0.30 -1.93
N TYR A 59 3.78 0.98 -2.25
CA TYR A 59 4.67 1.96 -1.65
C TYR A 59 3.82 3.17 -1.32
N VAL A 60 4.06 3.81 -0.17
CA VAL A 60 3.33 5.01 0.21
C VAL A 60 4.26 6.02 0.83
N ASP A 61 4.13 7.26 0.37
CA ASP A 61 4.68 8.44 1.02
C ASP A 61 3.57 9.12 1.79
N LEU A 62 3.83 9.41 3.05
CA LEU A 62 2.90 10.01 4.00
C LEU A 62 3.45 11.38 4.36
N THR A 63 2.76 12.45 3.98
CA THR A 63 3.11 13.81 4.43
C THR A 63 2.12 14.24 5.49
N THR A 64 2.58 14.32 6.72
CA THR A 64 1.74 14.67 7.88
C THR A 64 1.94 16.13 8.23
N HIS A 65 0.82 16.82 8.43
CA HIS A 65 0.75 18.21 8.88
C HIS A 65 0.05 18.26 10.22
N SER A 66 0.70 18.83 11.22
CA SER A 66 0.17 18.99 12.57
C SER A 66 0.39 20.39 13.13
N LYS A 67 -0.67 20.96 13.71
CA LYS A 67 -0.62 22.23 14.44
C LYS A 67 -0.22 22.06 15.91
N VAL A 68 -0.19 20.81 16.40
CA VAL A 68 0.04 20.48 17.80
C VAL A 68 1.35 19.71 17.89
N ASN A 69 2.21 20.13 18.81
CA ASN A 69 3.50 19.49 18.99
C ASN A 69 3.38 18.21 19.82
N TYR A 70 3.33 17.06 19.14
CA TYR A 70 3.28 15.73 19.77
C TYR A 70 4.66 15.10 19.96
N TYR A 71 5.72 15.70 19.43
CA TYR A 71 7.06 15.13 19.41
C TYR A 71 8.07 16.08 20.06
N SER A 72 9.31 15.63 20.27
CA SER A 72 10.39 16.57 20.60
C SER A 72 10.61 17.55 19.44
N ASP A 73 11.11 18.77 19.73
CA ASP A 73 11.28 19.81 18.71
C ASP A 73 12.14 19.36 17.51
N SER A 74 13.15 18.52 17.77
CA SER A 74 13.99 17.91 16.73
C SER A 74 13.21 17.03 15.74
N CYS A 75 12.09 16.46 16.18
CA CYS A 75 11.22 15.59 15.40
C CYS A 75 9.94 16.32 14.94
N PHE A 76 9.54 17.44 15.55
CA PHE A 76 8.30 18.11 15.14
C PHE A 76 8.42 18.81 13.78
N ASN A 77 9.63 19.28 13.44
CA ASN A 77 9.96 19.86 12.14
C ASN A 77 8.94 20.91 11.64
N GLY A 78 8.59 21.87 12.50
CA GLY A 78 7.61 22.91 12.18
C GLY A 78 6.20 22.39 11.92
N GLY A 79 5.87 21.20 12.44
CA GLY A 79 4.57 20.57 12.25
C GLY A 79 4.42 19.85 10.92
N VAL A 80 5.49 19.64 10.16
CA VAL A 80 5.43 18.91 8.88
C VAL A 80 6.50 17.84 8.84
N TRP A 81 6.10 16.59 8.63
CA TRP A 81 7.05 15.50 8.46
C TRP A 81 6.60 14.47 7.43
N LYS A 82 7.58 13.68 6.96
CA LYS A 82 7.37 12.64 5.97
C LYS A 82 7.69 11.27 6.54
N GLU A 83 6.80 10.33 6.29
CA GLU A 83 6.96 8.92 6.59
C GLU A 83 6.77 8.10 5.32
N TYR A 84 7.33 6.89 5.31
CA TYR A 84 7.30 6.02 4.15
C TYR A 84 6.91 4.63 4.61
N ALA A 85 6.11 3.92 3.82
CA ALA A 85 5.85 2.51 4.05
C ALA A 85 5.85 1.73 2.74
N LYS A 86 6.15 0.44 2.85
CA LYS A 86 6.17 -0.51 1.75
C LYS A 86 5.59 -1.82 2.24
N GLY A 87 4.87 -2.52 1.38
CA GLY A 87 4.37 -3.86 1.66
C GLY A 87 3.65 -4.48 0.49
N VAL A 88 2.76 -5.42 0.82
CA VAL A 88 1.85 -6.07 -0.11
C VAL A 88 0.42 -5.63 0.16
N TYR A 89 -0.43 -5.68 -0.84
CA TYR A 89 -1.84 -5.39 -0.68
C TYR A 89 -2.72 -6.52 -1.21
N GLN A 90 -3.95 -6.55 -0.72
CA GLN A 90 -4.99 -7.42 -1.25
C GLN A 90 -6.31 -6.66 -1.24
N VAL A 91 -7.12 -6.86 -2.28
CA VAL A 91 -8.52 -6.43 -2.29
C VAL A 91 -9.40 -7.65 -2.05
N ARG A 92 -10.35 -7.56 -1.13
CA ARG A 92 -11.37 -8.59 -0.87
C ARG A 92 -12.73 -7.91 -0.83
N GLY A 93 -13.60 -8.25 -1.78
CA GLY A 93 -14.87 -7.55 -1.96
C GLY A 93 -14.63 -6.07 -2.25
N ASP A 94 -15.21 -5.19 -1.44
CA ASP A 94 -15.06 -3.74 -1.51
C ASP A 94 -13.94 -3.19 -0.61
N THR A 95 -13.10 -4.04 -0.03
CA THR A 95 -12.12 -3.61 0.97
C THR A 95 -10.68 -3.85 0.49
N LEU A 96 -9.88 -2.78 0.49
CA LEU A 96 -8.43 -2.79 0.27
C LEU A 96 -7.70 -2.97 1.61
N PHE A 97 -6.84 -3.97 1.69
CA PHE A 97 -5.95 -4.24 2.81
C PHE A 97 -4.51 -3.95 2.42
N LEU A 98 -3.81 -3.13 3.20
CA LEU A 98 -2.40 -2.82 3.07
C LEU A 98 -1.65 -3.40 4.26
N GLU A 99 -0.71 -4.30 4.00
CA GLU A 99 0.16 -4.87 5.02
C GLU A 99 1.63 -4.71 4.65
N GLY A 100 2.37 -4.01 5.50
CA GLY A 100 3.77 -3.70 5.27
C GLY A 100 4.49 -3.23 6.51
N THR A 101 5.55 -2.46 6.29
CA THR A 101 6.35 -1.85 7.35
C THR A 101 6.68 -0.41 7.05
N TYR A 102 6.87 0.39 8.10
CA TYR A 102 7.47 1.71 7.98
C TYR A 102 8.94 1.60 7.54
N THR A 103 9.33 2.51 6.66
CA THR A 103 10.61 2.51 5.94
C THR A 103 11.24 3.89 5.97
N LYS A 104 12.51 3.95 5.56
CA LYS A 104 13.20 5.20 5.23
C LYS A 104 12.72 5.70 3.86
N SER A 105 13.13 6.89 3.46
CA SER A 105 12.77 7.49 2.15
C SER A 105 13.19 6.67 0.93
N ASN A 106 14.14 5.75 1.08
CA ASN A 106 14.56 4.81 0.03
C ASN A 106 13.85 3.44 0.12
N TYR A 107 12.77 3.35 0.90
CA TYR A 107 12.00 2.13 1.17
C TYR A 107 12.79 0.96 1.78
N LYS A 108 13.97 1.22 2.34
CA LYS A 108 14.66 0.25 3.21
C LYS A 108 14.07 0.31 4.62
N GLN A 109 14.16 -0.80 5.35
CA GLN A 109 13.59 -0.93 6.68
C GLN A 109 14.03 0.20 7.62
N LYS A 110 13.06 0.73 8.38
CA LYS A 110 13.28 1.72 9.43
C LYS A 110 13.20 1.03 10.79
N VAL A 111 14.31 1.06 11.53
CA VAL A 111 14.44 0.40 12.85
C VAL A 111 14.53 1.40 14.01
N SER A 112 14.73 2.68 13.72
CA SER A 112 14.88 3.75 14.72
C SER A 112 14.61 5.12 14.10
N GLY A 113 14.59 6.15 14.95
CA GLY A 113 14.38 7.56 14.58
C GLY A 113 13.00 8.09 14.99
N CYS A 114 12.69 9.32 14.57
CA CYS A 114 11.40 9.97 14.83
C CYS A 114 10.23 9.20 14.17
N TYR A 115 9.00 9.41 14.68
CA TYR A 115 7.73 8.91 14.11
C TYR A 115 7.56 7.38 14.12
N GLN A 116 6.63 6.85 13.34
CA GLN A 116 6.23 5.44 13.40
C GLN A 116 7.32 4.50 12.88
N ILE A 117 7.47 3.35 13.53
CA ILE A 117 8.35 2.25 13.15
C ILE A 117 7.59 0.92 13.23
N GLY A 118 8.13 -0.14 12.63
CA GLY A 118 7.49 -1.46 12.65
C GLY A 118 6.41 -1.62 11.59
N ARG A 119 5.28 -2.23 11.95
CA ARG A 119 4.22 -2.62 11.00
C ARG A 119 3.40 -1.42 10.53
N TYR A 120 3.14 -1.39 9.23
CA TYR A 120 2.15 -0.52 8.60
C TYR A 120 0.97 -1.39 8.16
N VAL A 121 -0.14 -1.30 8.88
CA VAL A 121 -1.38 -2.02 8.57
C VAL A 121 -2.51 -1.02 8.44
N LYS A 122 -3.14 -0.98 7.27
CA LYS A 122 -4.28 -0.11 6.97
C LYS A 122 -5.30 -0.85 6.14
N SER A 123 -6.56 -0.47 6.31
CA SER A 123 -7.66 -0.96 5.49
C SER A 123 -8.56 0.19 5.06
N PHE A 124 -9.08 0.09 3.85
CA PHE A 124 -9.94 1.08 3.24
C PHE A 124 -11.12 0.42 2.53
N TYR A 125 -12.32 0.96 2.69
CA TYR A 125 -13.42 0.68 1.78
C TYR A 125 -13.19 1.40 0.46
N VAL A 126 -13.34 0.69 -0.66
CA VAL A 126 -13.30 1.23 -2.01
C VAL A 126 -14.71 1.73 -2.34
N LYS A 127 -14.90 3.05 -2.28
CA LYS A 127 -16.22 3.68 -2.49
C LYS A 127 -16.56 3.85 -3.96
N SER A 128 -15.58 4.25 -4.75
CA SER A 128 -15.72 4.39 -6.20
C SER A 128 -14.37 4.16 -6.89
N VAL A 129 -14.46 3.66 -8.12
CA VAL A 129 -13.31 3.44 -9.00
C VAL A 129 -13.66 4.03 -10.36
N GLU A 130 -12.89 5.02 -10.77
CA GLU A 130 -12.92 5.65 -12.08
C GLU A 130 -11.52 5.53 -12.72
N PRO A 131 -11.39 5.71 -14.05
CA PRO A 131 -10.09 5.51 -14.72
C PRO A 131 -8.93 6.35 -14.17
N GLU A 132 -9.22 7.55 -13.65
CA GLU A 132 -8.21 8.48 -13.14
C GLU A 132 -8.46 8.89 -11.68
N GLN A 133 -9.51 8.37 -11.05
CA GLN A 133 -9.89 8.71 -9.67
C GLN A 133 -10.32 7.47 -8.89
N ILE A 134 -9.87 7.36 -7.65
CA ILE A 134 -10.33 6.33 -6.72
C ILE A 134 -10.70 7.01 -5.42
N SER A 135 -11.92 6.76 -4.93
CA SER A 135 -12.34 7.21 -3.60
C SER A 135 -12.23 6.06 -2.61
N LEU A 136 -11.40 6.24 -1.61
CA LEU A 136 -11.21 5.30 -0.51
C LEU A 136 -11.76 5.88 0.79
N GLU A 137 -12.31 5.06 1.67
CA GLU A 137 -12.67 5.46 3.03
C GLU A 137 -11.91 4.60 4.03
N SER A 138 -11.17 5.25 4.94
CA SER A 138 -10.43 4.54 5.99
C SER A 138 -11.40 3.84 6.96
N THR A 139 -11.20 2.55 7.18
CA THR A 139 -12.03 1.76 8.12
C THR A 139 -11.85 2.18 9.57
N ASN A 140 -10.75 2.87 9.90
CA ASN A 140 -10.41 3.20 11.28
C ASN A 140 -11.00 4.54 11.74
N ASN A 141 -11.26 5.46 10.82
CA ASN A 141 -11.69 6.82 11.16
C ASN A 141 -12.70 7.43 10.18
N HIS A 142 -13.22 6.64 9.23
CA HIS A 142 -14.21 7.05 8.23
C HIS A 142 -13.83 8.29 7.42
N ARG A 143 -12.54 8.64 7.35
CA ARG A 143 -12.06 9.74 6.52
C ARG A 143 -11.90 9.26 5.09
N THR A 144 -12.30 10.11 4.15
CA THR A 144 -12.07 9.87 2.73
C THR A 144 -10.60 10.11 2.36
N CYS A 145 -10.13 9.32 1.42
CA CYS A 145 -8.83 9.40 0.78
C CYS A 145 -9.09 9.33 -0.73
N ASP A 146 -9.36 10.49 -1.30
CA ASP A 146 -9.63 10.64 -2.73
C ASP A 146 -8.29 10.75 -3.46
N LEU A 147 -8.06 9.79 -4.36
CA LEU A 147 -6.81 9.58 -5.05
C LEU A 147 -6.97 9.91 -6.52
N VAL A 148 -6.03 10.68 -7.06
CA VAL A 148 -5.95 11.03 -8.48
C VAL A 148 -4.76 10.32 -9.11
N LEU A 149 -4.98 9.66 -10.25
CA LEU A 149 -3.94 8.97 -11.00
C LEU A 149 -2.94 9.98 -11.55
N LYS A 150 -1.65 9.74 -11.32
CA LYS A 150 -0.55 10.55 -11.83
C LYS A 150 0.27 9.82 -12.89
N GLU A 151 0.37 8.50 -12.75
CA GLU A 151 1.12 7.66 -13.69
C GLU A 151 0.49 6.27 -13.71
N LYS A 152 0.18 5.76 -14.90
CA LYS A 152 -0.32 4.38 -15.06
C LYS A 152 0.84 3.40 -15.10
N ILE A 153 0.74 2.31 -14.34
CA ILE A 153 1.74 1.24 -14.33
C ILE A 153 1.11 -0.02 -14.91
N THR A 154 1.84 -0.76 -15.73
CA THR A 154 1.43 -2.11 -16.16
C THR A 154 2.23 -3.13 -15.36
N CYS A 155 1.53 -3.99 -14.60
CA CYS A 155 2.19 -5.09 -13.90
C CYS A 155 2.76 -6.10 -14.90
N VAL A 156 4.06 -6.35 -14.80
CA VAL A 156 4.74 -7.47 -15.44
C VAL A 156 5.25 -8.36 -14.30
N PRO A 157 4.50 -9.42 -13.91
CA PRO A 157 4.87 -10.27 -12.79
C PRO A 157 6.27 -10.86 -12.97
N LYS A 158 7.05 -10.85 -11.88
CA LYS A 158 8.40 -11.44 -11.84
C LYS A 158 8.42 -12.68 -10.95
N GLU A 159 9.36 -13.57 -11.22
CA GLU A 159 9.68 -14.67 -10.31
C GLU A 159 10.31 -14.12 -9.01
N LEU A 160 9.97 -14.75 -7.89
CA LEU A 160 10.36 -14.38 -6.52
C LEU A 160 11.50 -15.25 -5.98
#